data_AF-A0A4Q0V8C4-F1
#
_entry.id   AF-A0A4Q0V8C4-F1
#
_cell.length_a   1.000
_cell.length_b   1.000
_cell.length_c   1.000
_cell.angle_alpha   90.00
_cell.angle_beta   90.00
_cell.angle_gamma   90.00
#
_symmetry.space_group_name_H-M   'P 1'
#
loop_
_entity.id
_entity.type
_entity.pdbx_description
1 polymer ?
#
loop_
_entity_poly.entity_id
_entity_poly.type
_entity_poly.pdbx_seq_one_letter_code
_entity_poly.pdbx_strand_id
1 'polypeptide(L)'
;YTLDKFKDLTVDQILWNLEADYFKSKVPEANFIVITGRGLAIYWLIEAVPYKALPLWNAVQKNFLNKLKDIGADEKSIDAARVMRLSGSINQKNGHAVDLLFYNDNKYNLRDIQENYLPDLTPYVKNPYHKAKGRCKRVVNLFNLYSLHYARLRDLVKLMELREGMCRMEDGSL
;
A
#
# COMPACT_ATOMS: atom_id res chain seq x y z
N TYR A 1 -30.02 -7.87 -7.08
CA TYR A 1 -28.71 -7.73 -6.42
C TYR A 1 -28.26 -9.06 -5.84
N THR A 2 -26.99 -9.20 -5.42
CA THR A 2 -26.40 -10.47 -4.93
C THR A 2 -27.01 -10.95 -3.61
N LEU A 3 -27.41 -10.02 -2.74
CA LEU A 3 -28.07 -10.33 -1.47
C LEU A 3 -29.59 -10.42 -1.64
N ASP A 4 -30.20 -11.44 -1.02
CA ASP A 4 -31.65 -11.68 -1.09
C ASP A 4 -32.46 -10.51 -0.53
N LYS A 5 -31.96 -9.85 0.54
CA LYS A 5 -32.58 -8.64 1.11
C LYS A 5 -32.74 -7.49 0.11
N PHE A 6 -31.90 -7.44 -0.92
CA PHE A 6 -31.84 -6.34 -1.90
C PHE A 6 -32.29 -6.77 -3.30
N LYS A 7 -32.88 -7.97 -3.47
CA LYS A 7 -33.34 -8.43 -4.79
C LYS A 7 -34.55 -7.66 -5.31
N ASP A 8 -35.47 -7.28 -4.42
CA ASP A 8 -36.76 -6.68 -4.79
C ASP A 8 -36.81 -5.16 -4.59
N LEU A 9 -35.75 -4.55 -4.05
CA LEU A 9 -35.66 -3.11 -3.84
C LEU A 9 -35.31 -2.38 -5.15
N THR A 10 -35.96 -1.25 -5.37
CA THR A 10 -35.63 -0.35 -6.48
C THR A 10 -34.29 0.35 -6.23
N VAL A 11 -33.70 0.87 -7.30
CA VAL A 11 -32.43 1.62 -7.22
C VAL A 11 -32.56 2.80 -6.25
N ASP A 12 -33.69 3.52 -6.30
CA ASP A 12 -33.94 4.68 -5.44
C ASP A 12 -34.04 4.29 -3.97
N GLN A 13 -34.63 3.13 -3.66
CA GLN A 13 -34.70 2.65 -2.27
C GLN A 13 -33.33 2.27 -1.73
N ILE A 14 -32.47 1.68 -2.57
CA ILE A 14 -31.08 1.38 -2.18
C ILE A 14 -30.29 2.67 -1.96
N LEU A 15 -30.48 3.66 -2.83
CA LEU A 15 -29.86 4.98 -2.69
C LEU A 15 -30.31 5.67 -1.40
N TRP A 16 -31.61 5.65 -1.10
CA TRP A 16 -32.15 6.23 0.12
C TRP A 16 -31.57 5.56 1.38
N ASN A 17 -31.44 4.23 1.40
CA ASN A 17 -30.79 3.52 2.50
C ASN A 17 -29.30 3.89 2.64
N LEU A 18 -28.58 4.06 1.52
CA LEU A 18 -27.19 4.50 1.53
C LEU A 18 -27.05 5.93 2.10
N GLU A 19 -27.93 6.83 1.69
CA GLU A 19 -27.97 8.22 2.17
C GLU A 19 -28.32 8.31 3.66
N ALA A 20 -29.27 7.52 4.14
CA ALA A 20 -29.72 7.56 5.52
C ALA A 20 -28.71 6.92 6.49
N ASP A 21 -28.18 5.74 6.17
CA ASP A 21 -27.46 4.90 7.14
C ASP A 21 -25.94 4.89 6.98
N TYR A 22 -25.41 5.32 5.83
CA TYR A 22 -23.99 5.13 5.48
C TYR A 22 -23.27 6.44 5.15
N PHE A 23 -23.79 7.26 4.23
CA PHE A 23 -23.13 8.50 3.84
C PHE A 23 -23.05 9.49 5.03
N LYS A 24 -21.94 10.24 5.11
CA LYS A 24 -21.55 11.14 6.22
C LYS A 24 -21.33 10.50 7.59
N SER A 25 -21.75 9.24 7.77
CA SER A 25 -21.63 8.51 9.03
C SER A 25 -20.50 7.49 8.96
N LYS A 26 -20.66 6.46 8.12
CA LYS A 26 -19.70 5.36 8.00
C LYS A 26 -18.72 5.57 6.85
N VAL A 27 -19.14 6.28 5.81
CA VAL A 27 -18.35 6.59 4.61
C VAL A 27 -18.67 8.02 4.14
N PRO A 28 -17.76 8.68 3.41
CA PRO A 28 -18.04 9.97 2.80
C PRO A 28 -19.22 9.90 1.82
N GLU A 29 -19.82 11.05 1.54
CA GLU A 29 -20.75 11.17 0.41
C GLU A 29 -20.09 10.70 -0.89
N ALA A 30 -20.87 10.03 -1.72
CA ALA A 30 -20.39 9.63 -3.04
C ALA A 30 -20.16 10.86 -3.91
N ASN A 31 -19.11 10.81 -4.75
CA ASN A 31 -18.96 11.77 -5.83
C ASN A 31 -19.91 11.45 -6.97
N PHE A 32 -19.94 10.18 -7.38
CA PHE A 32 -20.90 9.76 -8.38
C PHE A 32 -21.27 8.30 -8.23
N ILE A 33 -22.47 7.98 -8.70
CA ILE A 33 -23.06 6.65 -8.62
C ILE A 33 -23.49 6.24 -10.01
N VAL A 34 -23.03 5.06 -10.44
CA VAL A 34 -23.29 4.51 -11.77
C VAL A 34 -24.06 3.20 -11.66
N ILE A 35 -25.17 3.11 -12.39
CA ILE A 35 -25.90 1.85 -12.59
C ILE A 35 -25.18 1.05 -13.67
N THR A 36 -24.71 -0.14 -13.32
CA THR A 36 -23.92 -1.00 -14.24
C THR A 36 -24.75 -2.05 -14.97
N GLY A 37 -26.07 -2.06 -14.77
CA GLY A 37 -27.01 -3.06 -15.29
C GLY A 37 -27.09 -4.37 -14.50
N ARG A 38 -26.24 -4.55 -13.47
CA ARG A 38 -26.35 -5.64 -12.47
C ARG A 38 -26.38 -5.15 -11.02
N GLY A 39 -26.06 -3.89 -10.82
CA GLY A 39 -25.99 -3.24 -9.52
C GLY A 39 -25.39 -1.84 -9.65
N LEU A 40 -24.97 -1.29 -8.51
CA LEU A 40 -24.47 0.08 -8.39
C LEU A 40 -22.96 0.09 -8.19
N ALA A 41 -22.29 1.07 -8.80
CA ALA A 41 -20.90 1.39 -8.53
C ALA A 41 -20.83 2.80 -7.93
N ILE A 42 -20.23 2.91 -6.75
CA ILE A 42 -20.08 4.17 -6.01
C ILE A 42 -18.63 4.61 -6.14
N TYR A 43 -18.42 5.89 -6.41
CA TYR A 43 -17.10 6.47 -6.60
C TYR A 43 -16.86 7.62 -5.65
N TRP A 44 -15.63 7.67 -5.11
CA TRP A 44 -15.09 8.80 -4.36
C TRP A 44 -13.86 9.30 -5.10
N LEU A 45 -13.92 10.56 -5.54
CA LEU A 45 -12.82 11.24 -6.20
C LEU A 45 -11.87 11.76 -5.13
N ILE A 46 -10.58 11.47 -5.30
CA ILE A 46 -9.55 11.97 -4.40
C ILE A 46 -8.59 12.89 -5.15
N GLU A 47 -7.94 13.78 -4.41
CA GLU A 47 -6.81 14.55 -4.92
C GLU A 47 -5.65 13.64 -5.33
N ALA A 48 -4.75 14.15 -6.17
CA ALA A 48 -3.58 13.39 -6.60
C ALA A 48 -2.64 13.13 -5.40
N VAL A 49 -2.31 11.86 -5.16
CA VAL A 49 -1.47 11.44 -4.02
C VAL A 49 -0.22 10.70 -4.52
N PRO A 50 0.96 10.87 -3.91
CA PRO A 50 2.15 10.10 -4.26
C PRO A 50 1.93 8.58 -4.04
N TYR A 51 2.65 7.76 -4.82
CA TYR A 51 2.63 6.29 -4.72
C TYR A 51 2.85 5.76 -3.28
N LYS A 52 3.62 6.47 -2.46
CA LYS A 52 3.86 6.12 -1.05
C LYS A 52 2.59 6.03 -0.21
N ALA A 53 1.49 6.64 -0.63
CA ALA A 53 0.20 6.59 0.06
C ALA A 53 -0.67 5.39 -0.34
N LEU A 54 -0.21 4.52 -1.26
CA LEU A 54 -0.93 3.31 -1.64
C LEU A 54 -1.35 2.44 -0.44
N PRO A 55 -0.53 2.25 0.62
CA PRO A 55 -0.96 1.52 1.81
C PRO A 55 -2.15 2.17 2.54
N LEU A 56 -2.16 3.51 2.62
CA LEU A 56 -3.25 4.26 3.24
C LEU A 56 -4.52 4.15 2.38
N TRP A 57 -4.40 4.35 1.08
CA TRP A 57 -5.51 4.19 0.13
C TRP A 57 -6.13 2.78 0.24
N ASN A 58 -5.30 1.74 0.29
CA ASN A 58 -5.76 0.36 0.50
C ASN A 58 -6.48 0.17 1.84
N ALA A 59 -6.01 0.80 2.90
CA ALA A 59 -6.65 0.74 4.21
C ALA A 59 -8.04 1.41 4.18
N VAL A 60 -8.16 2.56 3.50
CA VAL A 60 -9.42 3.26 3.29
C VAL A 60 -10.41 2.39 2.52
N GLN A 61 -9.99 1.83 1.37
CA GLN A 61 -10.84 0.96 0.56
C GLN A 61 -11.33 -0.27 1.31
N LYS A 62 -10.44 -0.93 2.07
CA LYS A 62 -10.82 -2.08 2.91
C LYS A 62 -11.80 -1.69 4.00
N ASN A 63 -11.62 -0.53 4.62
CA ASN A 63 -12.56 -0.05 5.62
C ASN A 63 -13.94 0.19 5.00
N PHE A 64 -14.01 0.86 3.85
CA PHE A 64 -15.27 1.12 3.15
C PHE A 64 -15.94 -0.18 2.69
N LEU A 65 -15.19 -1.12 2.13
CA LEU A 65 -15.70 -2.45 1.80
C LEU A 65 -16.31 -3.14 3.02
N ASN A 66 -15.61 -3.12 4.16
CA ASN A 66 -16.11 -3.72 5.39
C ASN A 66 -17.40 -3.04 5.87
N LYS A 67 -17.51 -1.72 5.77
CA LYS A 67 -18.73 -0.98 6.14
C LYS A 67 -19.89 -1.28 5.19
N LEU A 68 -19.62 -1.42 3.89
CA LEU A 68 -20.65 -1.64 2.86
C LEU A 68 -20.93 -3.12 2.58
N LYS A 69 -20.25 -4.04 3.29
CA LYS A 69 -20.42 -5.48 3.13
C LYS A 69 -21.86 -5.93 3.38
N ASP A 70 -22.53 -5.28 4.32
CA ASP A 70 -23.93 -5.55 4.68
C ASP A 70 -24.91 -5.22 3.53
N ILE A 71 -24.54 -4.31 2.62
CA ILE A 71 -25.30 -3.95 1.41
C ILE A 71 -24.88 -4.80 0.20
N GLY A 72 -23.84 -5.63 0.35
CA GLY A 72 -23.38 -6.55 -0.69
C GLY A 72 -22.27 -5.98 -1.56
N ALA A 73 -21.40 -5.14 -1.00
CA ALA A 73 -20.20 -4.70 -1.67
C ALA A 73 -19.32 -5.89 -2.08
N ASP A 74 -18.77 -5.83 -3.31
CA ASP A 74 -17.93 -6.89 -3.87
C ASP A 74 -16.50 -6.79 -3.32
N GLU A 75 -16.01 -7.85 -2.66
CA GLU A 75 -14.66 -7.89 -2.08
C GLU A 75 -13.56 -7.75 -3.13
N LYS A 76 -13.85 -8.08 -4.39
CA LYS A 76 -12.89 -7.98 -5.51
C LYS A 76 -12.76 -6.55 -6.07
N SER A 77 -13.37 -5.55 -5.42
CA SER A 77 -13.38 -4.16 -5.90
C SER A 77 -12.25 -3.27 -5.36
N ILE A 78 -11.30 -3.80 -4.56
CA ILE A 78 -10.22 -3.02 -3.92
C ILE A 78 -9.03 -2.73 -4.86
N ASP A 79 -9.21 -2.85 -6.18
CA ASP A 79 -8.15 -2.68 -7.15
C ASP A 79 -7.76 -1.19 -7.30
N ALA A 80 -6.47 -0.86 -7.13
CA ALA A 80 -5.96 0.51 -7.31
C ALA A 80 -6.03 1.01 -8.76
N ALA A 81 -5.99 0.09 -9.72
CA ALA A 81 -6.12 0.38 -11.14
C ALA A 81 -7.18 -0.55 -11.73
N ARG A 82 -8.36 -0.01 -12.03
CA ARG A 82 -9.47 -0.76 -12.60
C ARG A 82 -10.10 0.00 -13.75
N VAL A 83 -10.38 -0.71 -14.85
CA VAL A 83 -11.15 -0.18 -15.97
C VAL A 83 -12.64 -0.33 -15.64
N MET A 84 -13.33 0.80 -15.55
CA MET A 84 -14.75 0.85 -15.23
C MET A 84 -15.58 1.05 -16.50
N ARG A 85 -16.88 0.71 -16.44
CA ARG A 85 -17.79 0.96 -17.57
C ARG A 85 -18.10 2.45 -17.65
N LEU A 86 -18.01 2.99 -18.86
CA LEU A 86 -18.40 4.36 -19.15
C LEU A 86 -19.93 4.48 -19.11
N SER A 87 -20.44 5.58 -18.54
CA SER A 87 -21.86 5.93 -18.64
C SER A 87 -22.28 6.12 -20.10
N GLY A 88 -23.50 5.73 -20.44
CA GLY A 88 -24.02 5.68 -21.80
C GLY A 88 -23.59 4.45 -22.61
N SER A 89 -22.68 3.61 -22.09
CA SER A 89 -22.34 2.34 -22.76
C SER A 89 -23.41 1.25 -22.48
N ILE A 90 -23.56 0.31 -23.40
CA ILE A 90 -24.48 -0.83 -23.23
C ILE A 90 -23.72 -2.02 -22.68
N ASN A 91 -24.21 -2.61 -21.59
CA ASN A 91 -23.67 -3.83 -21.05
C ASN A 91 -24.10 -5.03 -21.92
N GLN A 92 -23.23 -5.46 -22.82
CA GLN A 92 -23.52 -6.54 -23.80
C GLN A 92 -24.03 -7.84 -23.17
N LYS A 93 -23.68 -8.13 -21.90
CA LYS A 93 -24.14 -9.34 -21.21
C LYS A 93 -25.63 -9.31 -20.84
N ASN A 94 -26.20 -8.11 -20.61
CA ASN A 94 -27.58 -7.95 -20.16
C ASN A 94 -28.42 -7.04 -21.05
N GLY A 95 -27.82 -6.32 -21.99
CA GLY A 95 -28.49 -5.33 -22.83
C GLY A 95 -28.85 -4.02 -22.11
N HIS A 96 -28.64 -3.90 -20.80
CA HIS A 96 -28.94 -2.67 -20.06
C HIS A 96 -27.89 -1.58 -20.32
N ALA A 97 -28.37 -0.34 -20.44
CA ALA A 97 -27.54 0.85 -20.47
C ALA A 97 -26.89 1.09 -19.10
N VAL A 98 -25.68 1.66 -19.13
CA VAL A 98 -24.97 2.11 -17.95
C VAL A 98 -25.31 3.57 -17.69
N ASP A 99 -26.10 3.86 -16.66
CA ASP A 99 -26.59 5.22 -16.40
C ASP A 99 -25.93 5.85 -15.18
N LEU A 100 -25.71 7.17 -15.26
CA LEU A 100 -25.19 8.00 -14.18
C LEU A 100 -26.36 8.56 -13.36
N LEU A 101 -26.41 8.27 -12.07
CA LEU A 101 -27.49 8.73 -11.17
C LEU A 101 -27.17 10.08 -10.54
N PHE A 102 -25.95 10.22 -10.04
CA PHE A 102 -25.52 11.36 -9.26
C PHE A 102 -24.10 11.72 -9.66
N TYR A 103 -23.77 13.02 -9.68
CA TYR A 103 -22.42 13.50 -9.94
C TYR A 103 -22.10 14.78 -9.16
N ASN A 104 -20.92 14.77 -8.55
CA ASN A 104 -20.29 15.85 -7.82
C ASN A 104 -18.79 15.83 -8.10
N ASP A 105 -18.23 16.99 -8.47
CA ASP A 105 -16.83 17.16 -8.85
C ASP A 105 -15.88 17.43 -7.67
N ASN A 106 -16.41 17.52 -6.45
CA ASN A 106 -15.60 17.83 -5.26
C ASN A 106 -14.60 16.71 -4.95
N LYS A 107 -13.31 17.02 -4.90
CA LYS A 107 -12.29 16.01 -4.57
C LYS A 107 -12.06 15.94 -3.06
N TYR A 108 -11.90 14.72 -2.56
CA TYR A 108 -11.52 14.49 -1.17
C TYR A 108 -10.00 14.46 -1.01
N ASN A 109 -9.51 15.04 0.07
CA ASN A 109 -8.16 14.76 0.52
C ASN A 109 -8.13 13.38 1.21
N LEU A 110 -7.15 12.55 0.88
CA LEU A 110 -7.02 11.21 1.45
C LEU A 110 -6.77 11.25 2.97
N ARG A 111 -6.11 12.30 3.48
CA ARG A 111 -5.87 12.48 4.91
C ARG A 111 -7.15 12.84 5.66
N ASP A 112 -8.01 13.67 5.08
CA ASP A 112 -9.31 13.98 5.68
C ASP A 112 -10.18 12.72 5.79
N ILE A 113 -10.15 11.85 4.77
CA ILE A 113 -10.85 10.57 4.83
C ILE A 113 -10.28 9.68 5.95
N GLN A 114 -8.95 9.67 6.09
CA GLN A 114 -8.30 8.92 7.16
C GLN A 114 -8.77 9.40 8.54
N GLU A 115 -8.73 10.70 8.80
CA GLU A 115 -9.06 11.27 10.11
C GLU A 115 -10.53 11.08 10.48
N ASN A 116 -11.44 11.17 9.50
CA ASN A 116 -12.87 11.10 9.78
C ASN A 116 -13.44 9.67 9.83
N TYR A 117 -12.87 8.72 9.07
CA TYR A 117 -13.52 7.42 8.84
C TYR A 117 -12.67 6.21 9.23
N LEU A 118 -11.35 6.36 9.36
CA LEU A 118 -10.51 5.25 9.77
C LEU A 118 -10.37 5.26 11.30
N PRO A 119 -10.26 4.08 11.92
CA PRO A 119 -9.97 4.01 13.35
C PRO A 119 -8.61 4.67 13.62
N ASP A 120 -8.51 5.35 14.76
CA ASP A 120 -7.25 5.91 15.22
C ASP A 120 -6.17 4.83 15.19
N LEU A 121 -5.05 5.19 14.56
CA LEU A 121 -3.86 4.38 14.62
C LEU A 121 -3.39 4.42 16.08
N THR A 122 -3.82 3.43 16.86
CA THR A 122 -3.30 3.25 18.22
C THR A 122 -1.78 3.24 18.12
N PRO A 123 -1.09 4.09 18.90
CA PRO A 123 0.33 4.39 18.64
C PRO A 123 1.24 3.16 18.72
N TYR A 124 0.78 2.04 19.29
CA TYR A 124 1.57 0.81 19.34
C TYR A 124 0.70 -0.39 19.74
N VAL A 125 -0.02 -1.02 18.81
CA VAL A 125 -0.20 -2.48 18.94
C VAL A 125 1.13 -3.06 18.50
N LYS A 126 1.85 -3.75 19.40
CA LYS A 126 3.01 -4.57 19.01
C LYS A 126 2.53 -5.52 17.91
N ASN A 127 2.73 -5.14 16.65
CA ASN A 127 2.36 -5.99 15.53
C ASN A 127 3.19 -7.27 15.68
N PRO A 128 2.58 -8.44 15.97
CA PRO A 128 3.33 -9.67 16.22
C PRO A 128 4.14 -10.10 14.99
N TYR A 129 3.81 -9.56 13.80
CA TYR A 129 4.52 -9.77 12.55
C TYR A 129 5.61 -8.72 12.25
N HIS A 130 5.65 -7.60 12.98
CA HIS A 130 6.69 -6.60 12.82
C HIS A 130 7.94 -7.02 13.58
N LYS A 131 8.83 -7.75 12.91
CA LYS A 131 10.17 -8.03 13.42
C LYS A 131 11.00 -6.76 13.30
N ALA A 132 11.43 -6.21 14.44
CA ALA A 132 12.39 -5.11 14.44
C ALA A 132 13.58 -5.45 13.56
N LYS A 133 14.06 -4.48 12.77
CA LYS A 133 15.21 -4.68 11.90
C LYS A 133 16.38 -5.13 12.77
N GLY A 134 16.82 -6.38 12.59
CA GLY A 134 17.91 -6.95 13.38
C GLY A 134 19.16 -6.09 13.27
N ARG A 135 20.05 -6.18 14.27
CA ARG A 135 21.33 -5.47 14.26
C ARG A 135 22.03 -5.69 12.92
N CYS A 136 22.47 -4.61 12.26
CA CYS A 136 23.27 -4.71 11.04
C CYS A 136 24.46 -5.64 11.31
N LYS A 137 24.65 -6.66 10.48
CA LYS A 137 25.77 -7.60 10.61
C LYS A 137 27.06 -6.78 10.50
N ARG A 138 27.87 -6.76 11.57
CA ARG A 138 29.20 -6.16 11.54
C ARG A 138 30.03 -6.97 10.56
N VAL A 139 30.52 -6.37 9.48
CA VAL A 139 31.47 -7.03 8.59
C VAL A 139 32.77 -7.18 9.38
N VAL A 140 33.10 -8.41 9.81
CA VAL A 140 34.22 -8.67 10.74
C VAL A 140 35.56 -8.83 10.00
N ASN A 141 35.74 -8.09 8.89
CA ASN A 141 36.75 -8.30 7.85
C ASN A 141 36.49 -9.54 6.97
N LEU A 142 36.57 -9.36 5.65
CA LEU A 142 36.68 -10.48 4.73
C LEU A 142 38.14 -10.94 4.74
N PHE A 143 38.41 -12.11 5.31
CA PHE A 143 39.70 -12.81 5.14
C PHE A 143 39.80 -13.31 3.69
N ASN A 144 40.04 -12.41 2.75
CA ASN A 144 40.28 -12.74 1.35
C ASN A 144 41.79 -12.84 1.07
N LEU A 145 42.15 -13.50 -0.03
CA LEU A 145 43.55 -13.70 -0.42
C LEU A 145 44.33 -12.37 -0.52
N TYR A 146 43.66 -11.31 -0.97
CA TYR A 146 44.21 -9.96 -1.06
C TYR A 146 44.60 -9.38 0.31
N SER A 147 43.73 -9.52 1.32
CA SER A 147 43.99 -9.08 2.70
C SER A 147 45.17 -9.82 3.33
N LEU A 148 45.31 -11.11 3.02
CA LEU A 148 46.45 -11.92 3.47
C LEU A 148 47.75 -11.47 2.81
N HIS A 149 47.75 -11.27 1.49
CA HIS A 149 48.93 -10.79 0.76
C HIS A 149 49.36 -9.40 1.23
N TYR A 150 48.40 -8.49 1.45
CA TYR A 150 48.68 -7.17 1.99
C TYR A 150 49.32 -7.24 3.38
N ALA A 151 48.80 -8.07 4.29
CA ALA A 151 49.39 -8.26 5.61
C ALA A 151 50.83 -8.80 5.53
N ARG A 152 51.08 -9.80 4.67
CA ARG A 152 52.44 -10.35 4.47
C ARG A 152 53.41 -9.34 3.89
N LEU A 153 52.97 -8.52 2.94
CA LEU A 153 53.79 -7.45 2.39
C LEU A 153 54.16 -6.43 3.47
N ARG A 154 53.20 -6.07 4.34
CA ARG A 154 53.45 -5.17 5.47
C ARG A 154 54.45 -5.76 6.47
N ASP A 155 54.38 -7.07 6.74
CA ASP A 155 55.37 -7.75 7.59
C ASP A 155 56.77 -7.71 6.99
N LEU A 156 56.91 -7.92 5.67
CA LEU A 156 58.21 -7.83 4.99
C LEU A 156 58.78 -6.42 5.02
N VAL A 157 57.95 -5.41 4.78
CA VAL A 157 58.36 -4.00 4.92
C VAL A 157 58.80 -3.73 6.37
N LYS A 158 58.08 -4.28 7.35
CA LYS A 158 58.44 -4.08 8.76
C LYS A 158 59.77 -4.76 9.12
N LEU A 159 60.04 -5.94 8.57
CA LEU A 159 61.33 -6.62 8.73
C LEU A 159 62.47 -5.82 8.11
N MET A 160 62.26 -5.20 6.95
CA MET A 160 63.25 -4.29 6.35
C MET A 160 63.53 -3.08 7.24
N GLU A 161 62.49 -2.44 7.78
CA GLU A 161 62.66 -1.32 8.72
C GLU A 161 63.48 -1.72 9.94
N LEU A 162 63.15 -2.86 10.56
CA LEU A 162 63.82 -3.31 11.79
C LEU A 162 65.28 -3.75 11.57
N ARG A 163 65.64 -4.15 10.35
CA ARG A 163 67.00 -4.58 10.00
C ARG A 163 67.79 -3.52 9.25
N GLU A 164 67.26 -2.30 9.11
CA GLU A 164 67.88 -1.22 8.34
C GLU A 164 68.26 -1.64 6.91
N GLY A 165 67.48 -2.57 6.32
CA GLY A 165 67.74 -3.11 4.98
C GLY A 165 68.85 -4.18 4.88
N MET A 166 69.47 -4.58 6.00
CA MET A 166 70.52 -5.62 6.03
C MET A 166 69.91 -7.02 6.16
N CYS A 167 70.34 -7.96 5.31
CA CYS A 167 69.93 -9.37 5.40
C CYS A 167 70.73 -10.17 6.44
N ARG A 168 71.89 -9.66 6.87
CA ARG A 168 72.80 -10.24 7.86
C ARG A 168 73.44 -9.11 8.67
N MET A 169 73.82 -9.40 9.90
CA MET A 169 74.59 -8.45 10.71
C MET A 169 76.00 -8.29 10.12
N GLU A 170 76.71 -7.20 10.45
CA GLU A 170 78.05 -6.90 9.90
C GLU A 170 79.10 -7.99 10.19
N ASP A 171 78.88 -8.83 11.20
CA ASP A 171 79.71 -9.97 11.58
C ASP A 171 79.45 -11.25 10.78
N GLY A 172 78.49 -11.21 9.83
CA GLY A 172 78.12 -12.34 8.98
C GLY A 172 77.21 -13.37 9.64
N SER A 173 76.76 -13.12 10.87
CA SER A 173 75.74 -13.92 11.55
C SER A 173 74.32 -13.58 11.05
N LEU A 174 73.37 -14.51 11.25
CA LEU A 174 71.96 -14.38 10.83
C LEU A 174 71.13 -13.49 11.76
#